data_AF-A0AAW2QU15-F1
#
_entry.id   AF-A0AAW2QU15-F1
#
_cell.length_a   1.000
_cell.length_b   1.000
_cell.length_c   1.000
_cell.angle_alpha   90.00
_cell.angle_beta   90.00
_cell.angle_gamma   90.00
#
_symmetry.space_group_name_H-M   'P 1'
#
loop_
_entity.id
_entity.type
_entity.pdbx_description
1 polymer ?
#
loop_
_entity_poly.entity_id
_entity_poly.type
_entity_poly.pdbx_seq_one_letter_code
_entity_poly.pdbx_strand_id
1 'polypeptide(L)'
;MANRSQTGWWESHISPKNSKWLQENLTDMDVKIKAMIMLIEVDEDSLARTAEMYYKKRPELMALLEGVYRGHRALAERYDQATSAIRYAHRTLIEAFPNQALLMFADDSPASDVSGIDQGTPEMQIPNDEFTDESVEQSTHSNEYNHVNDPKLSNQEGDSEEILRLKEALAKLETEKEAGLVQYRQSLDKLSQLEAEISKTREDFSLLSDQANKAENEVVVLKEMLTRLEAEKESKLQDYQQFVDRISSPQAVISSAQEDAQKLNERGNSAETEAQSLKSELDKLTVEKDAALNQYMQSLEIISNLENKLQLTEENARGFKERAEKAESEVEILRQTVSKVS
;
A
#
# COMPACT_ATOMS: atom_id res chain seq x y z
N MET A 1 -14.62 -19.04 27.58
CA MET A 1 -15.54 -17.88 27.52
C MET A 1 -14.97 -16.73 28.36
N ALA A 2 -14.09 -15.90 27.82
CA ALA A 2 -13.59 -14.70 28.52
C ALA A 2 -12.99 -13.70 27.51
N ASN A 3 -13.80 -13.21 26.58
CA ASN A 3 -13.36 -12.16 25.65
C ASN A 3 -14.46 -11.12 25.33
N ARG A 4 -15.62 -11.21 26.01
CA ARG A 4 -16.78 -10.33 25.75
C ARG A 4 -16.81 -9.07 26.61
N SER A 5 -16.16 -9.09 27.78
CA SER A 5 -16.25 -7.98 28.74
C SER A 5 -15.27 -6.83 28.44
N GLN A 6 -14.05 -7.15 27.98
CA GLN A 6 -13.09 -6.12 27.57
C GLN A 6 -13.49 -5.48 26.24
N THR A 7 -13.87 -6.28 25.25
CA THR A 7 -14.38 -5.80 23.96
C THR A 7 -15.56 -4.85 24.14
N GLY A 8 -16.52 -5.18 25.01
CA GLY A 8 -17.68 -4.31 25.26
C GLY A 8 -17.36 -2.93 25.86
N TRP A 9 -16.35 -2.82 26.72
CA TRP A 9 -15.94 -1.52 27.29
C TRP A 9 -15.24 -0.64 26.24
N TRP A 10 -14.37 -1.23 25.42
CA TRP A 10 -13.73 -0.55 24.29
C TRP A 10 -14.75 -0.11 23.22
N GLU A 11 -15.68 -1.00 22.86
CA GLU A 11 -16.79 -0.73 21.92
C GLU A 11 -17.74 0.35 22.45
N SER A 12 -17.89 0.46 23.78
CA SER A 12 -18.76 1.46 24.42
C SER A 12 -18.09 2.80 24.65
N HIS A 13 -16.78 2.88 24.88
CA HIS A 13 -16.11 4.13 25.26
C HIS A 13 -15.25 4.76 24.16
N ILE A 14 -14.76 3.98 23.19
CA ILE A 14 -13.85 4.44 22.12
C ILE A 14 -14.44 4.08 20.74
N SER A 15 -15.76 4.00 20.63
CA SER A 15 -16.45 3.93 19.34
C SER A 15 -16.79 5.33 18.82
N PRO A 16 -16.74 5.56 17.49
CA PRO A 16 -17.25 6.78 16.87
C PRO A 16 -18.70 7.09 17.26
N LYS A 17 -19.47 6.08 17.68
CA LYS A 17 -20.87 6.22 18.11
C LYS A 17 -21.03 6.90 19.48
N ASN A 18 -20.02 6.85 20.34
CA ASN A 18 -20.09 7.38 21.72
C ASN A 18 -19.09 8.51 22.02
N SER A 19 -18.13 8.77 21.13
CA SER A 19 -17.15 9.85 21.31
C SER A 19 -17.33 10.95 20.27
N LYS A 20 -17.93 12.09 20.70
CA LYS A 20 -18.14 13.27 19.86
C LYS A 20 -16.84 13.77 19.23
N TRP A 21 -15.76 13.80 19.99
CA TRP A 21 -14.45 14.24 19.51
C TRP A 21 -13.87 13.31 18.45
N LEU A 22 -13.99 11.99 18.61
CA LEU A 22 -13.52 11.02 17.63
C LEU A 22 -14.33 11.12 16.33
N GLN A 23 -15.65 11.26 16.44
CA GLN A 23 -16.54 11.45 15.31
C GLN A 23 -16.19 12.74 14.56
N GLU A 24 -16.08 13.87 15.25
CA GLU A 24 -15.71 15.17 14.66
C GLU A 24 -14.36 15.10 13.96
N ASN A 25 -13.33 14.51 14.59
CA ASN A 25 -11.99 14.38 14.01
C ASN A 25 -11.99 13.48 12.76
N LEU A 26 -12.71 12.35 12.78
CA LEU A 26 -12.84 11.49 11.61
C LEU A 26 -13.59 12.17 10.47
N THR A 27 -14.66 12.92 10.78
CA THR A 27 -15.40 13.68 9.75
C THR A 27 -14.57 14.84 9.18
N ASP A 28 -13.79 15.54 9.99
CA ASP A 28 -12.90 16.62 9.55
C ASP A 28 -11.78 16.08 8.63
N MET A 29 -11.18 14.93 8.98
CA MET A 29 -10.21 14.26 8.11
C MET A 29 -10.84 13.79 6.80
N ASP A 30 -12.04 13.20 6.84
CA ASP A 30 -12.77 12.76 5.63
C ASP A 30 -13.07 13.93 4.68
N VAL A 31 -13.53 15.07 5.22
CA VAL A 31 -13.76 16.30 4.44
C VAL A 31 -12.46 16.80 3.79
N LYS A 32 -11.34 16.79 4.52
CA LYS A 32 -10.04 17.21 4.00
C LYS A 32 -9.49 16.27 2.93
N ILE A 33 -9.64 14.96 3.12
CA ILE A 33 -9.23 13.95 2.13
C ILE A 33 -10.05 14.09 0.85
N LYS A 34 -11.37 14.29 0.96
CA LYS A 34 -12.24 14.57 -0.19
C LYS A 34 -11.86 15.86 -0.92
N ALA A 35 -11.56 16.93 -0.20
CA ALA A 35 -11.09 18.18 -0.80
C ALA A 35 -9.74 18.01 -1.51
N MET A 36 -8.84 17.19 -0.95
CA MET A 36 -7.58 16.82 -1.58
C MET A 36 -7.78 15.98 -2.86
N ILE A 37 -8.73 15.03 -2.86
CA ILE A 37 -9.10 14.27 -4.07
C ILE A 37 -9.63 15.21 -5.16
N MET A 38 -10.52 16.14 -4.83
CA MET A 38 -11.03 17.13 -5.79
C MET A 38 -9.96 18.08 -6.35
N LEU A 39 -8.89 18.35 -5.59
CA LEU A 39 -7.74 19.13 -6.07
C LEU A 39 -6.84 18.33 -7.03
N ILE A 40 -6.95 17.00 -7.01
CA ILE A 40 -6.13 16.07 -7.80
C ILE A 40 -6.92 15.51 -8.99
N GLU A 41 -8.24 15.35 -8.88
CA GLU A 41 -9.13 15.03 -10.00
C GLU A 41 -9.19 16.22 -10.97
N VAL A 42 -8.38 16.10 -12.02
CA VAL A 42 -8.23 17.05 -13.12
C VAL A 42 -9.31 16.74 -14.16
N ASP A 43 -10.11 17.74 -14.56
CA ASP A 43 -10.93 17.67 -15.79
C ASP A 43 -10.04 17.19 -16.95
N GLU A 44 -10.41 16.07 -17.59
CA GLU A 44 -9.58 15.33 -18.57
C GLU A 44 -9.11 16.17 -19.79
N ASP A 45 -9.68 17.36 -20.00
CA ASP A 45 -9.33 18.26 -21.10
C ASP A 45 -8.33 19.35 -20.70
N SER A 46 -7.14 19.29 -21.29
CA SER A 46 -6.06 20.29 -21.35
C SER A 46 -4.92 20.21 -20.30
N LEU A 47 -4.10 19.18 -20.51
CA LEU A 47 -2.76 18.91 -19.94
C LEU A 47 -1.81 20.14 -19.87
N ALA A 48 -2.05 21.19 -20.68
CA ALA A 48 -1.26 22.42 -20.69
C ALA A 48 -1.64 23.46 -19.60
N ARG A 49 -2.88 23.46 -19.10
CA ARG A 49 -3.28 24.29 -17.93
C ARG A 49 -2.84 23.64 -16.62
N THR A 50 -2.62 22.33 -16.65
CA THR A 50 -2.31 21.47 -15.51
C THR A 50 -1.01 21.86 -14.80
N ALA A 51 0.07 22.16 -15.54
CA ALA A 51 1.35 22.51 -14.89
C ALA A 51 1.28 23.84 -14.12
N GLU A 52 0.59 24.85 -14.64
CA GLU A 52 0.48 26.17 -13.98
C GLU A 52 -0.50 26.14 -12.79
N MET A 53 -1.59 25.38 -12.88
CA MET A 53 -2.52 25.20 -11.76
C MET A 53 -1.95 24.33 -10.64
N TYR A 54 -1.15 23.30 -10.96
CA TYR A 54 -0.55 22.42 -9.96
C TYR A 54 0.35 23.17 -9.00
N TYR A 55 1.20 24.09 -9.50
CA TYR A 55 2.04 24.93 -8.63
C TYR A 55 1.21 25.95 -7.81
N LYS A 56 0.07 26.43 -8.33
CA LYS A 56 -0.84 27.33 -7.59
C LYS A 56 -1.66 26.59 -6.52
N LYS A 57 -2.04 25.33 -6.75
CA LYS A 57 -2.82 24.48 -5.84
C LYS A 57 -1.97 23.71 -4.82
N ARG A 58 -0.67 23.60 -5.06
CA ARG A 58 0.32 22.98 -4.16
C ARG A 58 0.24 23.45 -2.70
N PRO A 59 0.18 24.76 -2.37
CA PRO A 59 0.06 25.18 -0.97
C PRO A 59 -1.28 24.79 -0.32
N GLU A 60 -2.39 24.80 -1.07
CA GLU A 60 -3.70 24.36 -0.55
C GLU A 60 -3.70 22.85 -0.27
N LEU A 61 -3.12 22.06 -1.18
CA LEU A 61 -2.96 20.62 -1.02
C LEU A 61 -2.06 20.27 0.18
N MET A 62 -0.93 20.96 0.33
CA MET A 62 -0.02 20.78 1.47
C MET A 62 -0.70 21.13 2.79
N ALA A 63 -1.48 22.22 2.85
CA ALA A 63 -2.21 22.61 4.05
C ALA A 63 -3.27 21.57 4.47
N LEU A 64 -3.97 20.96 3.50
CA LEU A 64 -4.92 19.88 3.77
C LEU A 64 -4.21 18.62 4.27
N LEU A 65 -3.08 18.25 3.64
CA LEU A 65 -2.28 17.09 4.02
C LEU A 65 -1.71 17.23 5.44
N GLU A 66 -1.19 18.40 5.78
CA GLU A 66 -0.73 18.73 7.14
C GLU A 66 -1.88 18.66 8.16
N GLY A 67 -3.08 19.10 7.77
CA GLY A 67 -4.29 19.01 8.58
C GLY A 67 -4.67 17.56 8.91
N VAL A 68 -4.62 16.65 7.93
CA VAL A 68 -4.88 15.22 8.13
C VAL A 68 -3.79 14.58 9.00
N TYR A 69 -2.52 14.87 8.73
CA TYR A 69 -1.41 14.36 9.53
C TYR A 69 -1.52 14.78 11.01
N ARG A 70 -1.85 16.05 11.25
CA ARG A 70 -2.07 16.57 12.61
C ARG A 70 -3.26 15.89 13.31
N GLY A 71 -4.36 15.67 12.58
CA GLY A 71 -5.55 14.97 13.09
C GLY A 71 -5.25 13.51 13.49
N HIS A 72 -4.53 12.79 12.62
CA HIS A 72 -4.08 11.41 12.87
C HIS A 72 -3.13 11.35 14.07
N ARG A 73 -2.15 12.26 14.15
CA ARG A 73 -1.22 12.32 15.28
C ARG A 73 -1.93 12.56 16.61
N ALA A 74 -2.86 13.52 16.65
CA ALA A 74 -3.65 13.79 17.85
C ALA A 74 -4.52 12.59 18.26
N LEU A 75 -5.03 11.84 17.28
CA LEU A 75 -5.78 10.60 17.52
C LEU A 75 -4.89 9.52 18.14
N ALA A 76 -3.71 9.28 17.58
CA ALA A 76 -2.73 8.33 18.11
C ALA A 76 -2.29 8.68 19.54
N GLU A 77 -1.98 9.96 19.81
CA GLU A 77 -1.59 10.43 21.15
C GLU A 77 -2.71 10.20 22.18
N ARG A 78 -3.98 10.42 21.83
CA ARG A 78 -5.10 10.14 22.73
C ARG A 78 -5.35 8.64 22.94
N TYR A 79 -5.10 7.81 21.92
CA TYR A 79 -5.19 6.37 22.06
C TYR A 79 -4.14 5.83 23.04
N ASP A 80 -2.91 6.32 22.93
CA ASP A 80 -1.82 5.97 23.86
C ASP A 80 -2.11 6.42 25.29
N GLN A 81 -2.67 7.64 25.46
CA GLN A 81 -3.12 8.14 26.75
C GLN A 81 -4.24 7.28 27.37
N ALA A 82 -5.24 6.88 26.58
CA ALA A 82 -6.31 6.01 27.05
C ALA A 82 -5.75 4.63 27.48
N THR A 83 -4.90 4.03 26.65
CA THR A 83 -4.30 2.71 26.90
C THR A 83 -3.36 2.73 28.10
N SER A 84 -2.60 3.81 28.28
CA SER A 84 -1.76 3.99 29.48
C SER A 84 -2.59 4.21 30.75
N ALA A 85 -3.68 4.99 30.70
CA ALA A 85 -4.58 5.18 31.83
C ALA A 85 -5.25 3.87 32.28
N ILE A 86 -5.65 3.01 31.34
CA ILE A 86 -6.22 1.68 31.63
C ILE A 86 -5.19 0.78 32.30
N ARG A 87 -3.96 0.73 31.75
CA ARG A 87 -2.87 -0.05 32.35
C ARG A 87 -2.52 0.45 33.75
N TYR A 88 -2.56 1.77 33.96
CA TYR A 88 -2.35 2.37 35.27
C TYR A 88 -3.47 2.00 36.26
N ALA A 89 -4.74 2.12 35.87
CA ALA A 89 -5.88 1.71 36.69
C ALA A 89 -5.81 0.23 37.05
N HIS A 90 -5.42 -0.63 36.10
CA HIS A 90 -5.25 -2.06 36.34
C HIS A 90 -4.11 -2.35 37.33
N ARG A 91 -2.95 -1.69 37.18
CA ARG A 91 -1.84 -1.78 38.16
C ARG A 91 -2.30 -1.36 39.56
N THR A 92 -3.06 -0.27 39.64
CA THR A 92 -3.56 0.29 40.90
C THR A 92 -4.56 -0.65 41.57
N LEU A 93 -5.43 -1.29 40.78
CA LEU A 93 -6.39 -2.28 41.26
C LEU A 93 -5.69 -3.54 41.79
N ILE A 94 -4.64 -4.00 41.11
CA ILE A 94 -3.82 -5.13 41.56
C ILE A 94 -3.12 -4.80 42.89
N GLU A 95 -2.61 -3.59 43.06
CA GLU A 95 -1.96 -3.15 44.31
C GLU A 95 -2.95 -2.96 45.46
N ALA A 96 -4.16 -2.45 45.18
CA ALA A 96 -5.20 -2.23 46.19
C ALA A 96 -5.92 -3.53 46.63
N PHE A 97 -5.97 -4.55 45.76
CA PHE A 97 -6.66 -5.82 46.03
C PHE A 97 -5.85 -7.04 45.55
N PRO A 98 -4.79 -7.44 46.28
CA PRO A 98 -3.84 -8.48 45.85
C PRO A 98 -4.47 -9.86 45.60
N ASN A 99 -5.58 -10.18 46.27
CA ASN A 99 -6.18 -11.51 46.27
C ASN A 99 -7.15 -11.76 45.11
N GLN A 100 -7.46 -10.75 44.28
CA GLN A 100 -8.30 -10.92 43.08
C GLN A 100 -7.47 -11.14 41.79
N ALA A 101 -6.14 -11.14 41.88
CA ALA A 101 -5.25 -10.93 40.74
C ALA A 101 -4.90 -12.19 39.91
N LEU A 102 -5.25 -13.40 40.33
CA LEU A 102 -4.76 -14.62 39.65
C LEU A 102 -5.63 -15.13 38.48
N LEU A 103 -6.84 -14.60 38.26
CA LEU A 103 -7.81 -15.26 37.36
C LEU A 103 -8.00 -14.66 35.97
N MET A 104 -7.21 -13.66 35.53
CA MET A 104 -7.47 -13.02 34.22
C MET A 104 -6.34 -13.05 33.18
N PHE A 105 -5.10 -13.45 33.49
CA PHE A 105 -3.98 -13.34 32.52
C PHE A 105 -2.87 -14.39 32.62
N ALA A 106 -3.16 -15.64 33.02
CA ALA A 106 -2.10 -16.67 33.09
C ALA A 106 -1.71 -17.31 31.74
N ASP A 107 -2.21 -16.86 30.58
CA ASP A 107 -2.14 -17.63 29.33
C ASP A 107 -1.70 -16.84 28.09
N ASP A 108 -0.67 -16.01 28.19
CA ASP A 108 -0.01 -15.45 27.01
C ASP A 108 1.52 -15.55 27.14
N SER A 109 2.08 -16.69 26.73
CA SER A 109 3.47 -16.74 26.25
C SER A 109 3.65 -17.89 25.23
N PRO A 110 4.31 -17.65 24.07
CA PRO A 110 4.43 -18.63 22.99
C PRO A 110 5.79 -19.33 23.00
N ALA A 111 5.83 -20.68 22.98
CA ALA A 111 6.97 -21.45 22.48
C ALA A 111 6.61 -22.91 22.12
N SER A 112 7.16 -23.33 20.99
CA SER A 112 7.06 -24.55 20.18
C SER A 112 7.20 -25.95 20.82
N ASP A 113 6.76 -26.91 20.01
CA ASP A 113 7.30 -28.28 19.76
C ASP A 113 6.60 -29.52 20.34
N VAL A 114 5.85 -30.17 19.45
CA VAL A 114 6.04 -31.54 18.89
C VAL A 114 6.16 -32.78 19.81
N SER A 115 5.38 -33.79 19.38
CA SER A 115 5.50 -35.26 19.54
C SER A 115 4.86 -35.93 20.78
N GLY A 116 3.75 -36.63 20.53
CA GLY A 116 3.71 -38.10 20.34
C GLY A 116 3.96 -39.03 21.54
N ILE A 117 3.24 -40.17 21.53
CA ILE A 117 3.33 -41.40 22.36
C ILE A 117 2.39 -41.34 23.57
N ASP A 118 1.21 -41.95 23.56
CA ASP A 118 0.82 -43.39 23.46
C ASP A 118 0.86 -44.16 24.80
N GLN A 119 -0.20 -44.96 24.97
CA GLN A 119 -0.43 -46.12 25.83
C GLN A 119 -0.73 -45.99 27.34
N GLY A 120 -1.86 -46.60 27.74
CA GLY A 120 -1.99 -47.22 29.07
C GLY A 120 -3.39 -47.35 29.68
N THR A 121 -4.32 -48.07 29.04
CA THR A 121 -5.53 -48.67 29.68
C THR A 121 -5.12 -49.70 30.77
N PRO A 122 -5.96 -50.01 31.78
CA PRO A 122 -7.05 -51.02 31.63
C PRO A 122 -8.32 -50.71 32.47
N GLU A 123 -9.55 -50.81 31.93
CA GLU A 123 -10.37 -52.00 31.66
C GLU A 123 -11.08 -52.62 32.90
N MET A 124 -12.43 -52.57 32.88
CA MET A 124 -13.38 -53.64 33.27
C MET A 124 -14.77 -53.22 32.73
N GLN A 125 -15.15 -53.68 31.53
CA GLN A 125 -15.97 -54.87 31.26
C GLN A 125 -17.45 -54.74 31.68
N ILE A 126 -18.33 -54.51 30.71
CA ILE A 126 -19.65 -55.17 30.61
C ILE A 126 -19.91 -55.50 29.12
N PRO A 127 -20.14 -56.77 28.74
CA PRO A 127 -20.22 -57.21 27.34
C PRO A 127 -21.42 -56.72 26.51
N ASN A 128 -21.15 -56.62 25.20
CA ASN A 128 -22.09 -56.60 24.08
C ASN A 128 -22.86 -57.92 23.98
N ASP A 129 -24.09 -57.93 23.47
CA ASP A 129 -24.27 -58.41 22.09
C ASP A 129 -25.62 -58.06 21.49
N GLU A 130 -25.52 -57.82 20.19
CA GLU A 130 -26.52 -57.76 19.14
C GLU A 130 -27.31 -59.09 19.08
N PHE A 131 -28.61 -59.04 18.80
CA PHE A 131 -29.27 -59.81 17.73
C PHE A 131 -30.80 -59.68 17.78
N THR A 132 -31.35 -59.53 16.58
CA THR A 132 -32.72 -59.80 16.17
C THR A 132 -33.29 -61.10 16.75
N ASP A 133 -34.54 -61.12 17.19
CA ASP A 133 -35.50 -62.06 16.59
C ASP A 133 -36.97 -61.72 16.83
N GLU A 134 -37.69 -62.18 15.82
CA GLU A 134 -39.09 -62.38 15.53
C GLU A 134 -39.88 -63.09 16.65
N SER A 135 -41.20 -62.92 16.56
CA SER A 135 -42.19 -64.01 16.57
C SER A 135 -43.18 -64.16 17.75
N VAL A 136 -44.41 -64.41 17.29
CA VAL A 136 -45.52 -65.19 17.88
C VAL A 136 -46.37 -64.54 18.96
N GLU A 137 -47.44 -63.86 18.52
CA GLU A 137 -48.72 -63.90 19.21
C GLU A 137 -49.30 -65.32 19.12
N GLN A 138 -49.50 -65.97 20.27
CA GLN A 138 -50.45 -67.06 20.37
C GLN A 138 -51.17 -67.06 21.72
N SER A 139 -52.50 -66.98 21.59
CA SER A 139 -53.51 -67.67 22.39
C SER A 139 -53.69 -67.22 23.85
N THR A 140 -54.90 -66.79 24.20
CA THR A 140 -55.88 -67.78 24.70
C THR A 140 -57.29 -67.21 24.79
N HIS A 141 -58.19 -68.05 24.31
CA HIS A 141 -59.63 -67.94 24.26
C HIS A 141 -60.21 -68.45 25.60
N SER A 142 -61.34 -67.90 26.05
CA SER A 142 -62.24 -68.56 27.02
C SER A 142 -63.65 -67.95 26.82
N ASN A 143 -64.52 -68.67 26.09
CA ASN A 143 -65.60 -69.57 26.57
C ASN A 143 -66.67 -68.86 27.42
N GLU A 144 -67.89 -68.65 26.92
CA GLU A 144 -68.99 -69.59 26.60
C GLU A 144 -69.72 -70.08 27.86
N TYR A 145 -71.01 -69.71 27.93
CA TYR A 145 -71.89 -69.88 29.09
C TYR A 145 -72.61 -71.25 29.08
N ASN A 146 -72.69 -71.83 30.29
CA ASN A 146 -73.75 -72.69 30.85
C ASN A 146 -74.04 -74.08 30.21
N HIS A 147 -73.89 -75.14 31.01
CA HIS A 147 -75.03 -76.00 31.35
C HIS A 147 -74.82 -76.82 32.64
N VAL A 148 -75.95 -77.06 33.30
CA VAL A 148 -76.23 -77.63 34.62
C VAL A 148 -75.74 -79.09 34.79
N ASN A 149 -75.32 -79.46 36.01
CA ASN A 149 -75.78 -80.64 36.76
C ASN A 149 -75.15 -80.69 38.17
N ASP A 150 -75.98 -80.47 39.19
CA ASP A 150 -75.79 -80.94 40.57
C ASP A 150 -76.02 -82.47 40.62
N PRO A 151 -75.51 -83.26 41.62
CA PRO A 151 -75.54 -82.87 43.03
C PRO A 151 -74.44 -83.41 43.98
N LYS A 152 -74.36 -82.72 45.14
CA LYS A 152 -74.21 -83.24 46.52
C LYS A 152 -72.83 -83.58 47.12
N LEU A 153 -72.60 -82.87 48.23
CA LEU A 153 -72.23 -83.31 49.60
C LEU A 153 -70.76 -83.29 50.04
N SER A 154 -70.55 -82.42 51.05
CA SER A 154 -69.77 -82.67 52.28
C SER A 154 -68.29 -82.28 52.30
N ASN A 155 -67.96 -81.10 52.84
CA ASN A 155 -67.26 -80.93 54.13
C ASN A 155 -66.81 -79.47 54.31
N GLN A 156 -67.19 -78.87 55.44
CA GLN A 156 -67.36 -77.42 55.65
C GLN A 156 -66.15 -76.74 56.35
N GLU A 157 -64.96 -77.37 56.32
CA GLU A 157 -63.75 -76.87 57.01
C GLU A 157 -62.61 -76.45 56.06
N GLY A 158 -62.57 -76.97 54.83
CA GLY A 158 -61.58 -76.53 53.81
C GLY A 158 -61.91 -75.16 53.18
N ASP A 159 -63.21 -74.83 53.09
CA ASP A 159 -63.70 -73.63 52.43
C ASP A 159 -63.23 -72.34 53.13
N SER A 160 -63.04 -72.36 54.46
CA SER A 160 -62.64 -71.16 55.21
C SER A 160 -61.16 -70.78 54.99
N GLU A 161 -60.26 -71.77 54.96
CA GLU A 161 -58.85 -71.57 54.66
C GLU A 161 -58.60 -71.23 53.18
N GLU A 162 -59.41 -71.77 52.27
CA GLU A 162 -59.35 -71.43 50.85
C GLU A 162 -59.86 -70.01 50.58
N ILE A 163 -60.94 -69.57 51.24
CA ILE A 163 -61.42 -68.19 51.18
C ILE A 163 -60.38 -67.19 51.74
N LEU A 164 -59.68 -67.54 52.83
CA LEU A 164 -58.61 -66.70 53.37
C LEU A 164 -57.44 -66.54 52.40
N ARG A 165 -56.99 -67.63 51.76
CA ARG A 165 -55.93 -67.59 50.74
C ARG A 165 -56.32 -66.75 49.52
N LEU A 166 -57.56 -66.85 49.05
CA LEU A 166 -58.06 -66.04 47.93
C LEU A 166 -58.13 -64.55 48.28
N LYS A 167 -58.53 -64.19 49.50
CA LYS A 167 -58.51 -62.79 49.96
C LYS A 167 -57.10 -62.24 50.03
N GLU A 168 -56.15 -63.02 50.53
CA GLU A 168 -54.74 -62.61 50.58
C GLU A 168 -54.15 -62.45 49.16
N ALA A 169 -54.48 -63.35 48.23
CA ALA A 169 -54.07 -63.26 46.84
C ALA A 169 -54.68 -62.03 46.14
N LEU A 170 -55.96 -61.72 46.38
CA LEU A 170 -56.60 -60.50 45.88
C LEU A 170 -55.93 -59.24 46.43
N ALA A 171 -55.62 -59.20 47.72
CA ALA A 171 -54.92 -58.07 48.32
C ALA A 171 -53.52 -57.88 47.70
N LYS A 172 -52.76 -58.97 47.47
CA LYS A 172 -51.47 -58.91 46.77
C LYS A 172 -51.64 -58.40 45.34
N LEU A 173 -52.60 -58.95 44.60
CA LEU A 173 -52.89 -58.53 43.23
C LEU A 173 -53.29 -57.05 43.14
N GLU A 174 -54.06 -56.56 44.12
CA GLU A 174 -54.47 -55.15 44.20
C GLU A 174 -53.26 -54.24 44.47
N THR A 175 -52.35 -54.64 45.37
CA THR A 175 -51.10 -53.90 45.59
C THR A 175 -50.14 -53.93 44.41
N GLU A 176 -50.06 -55.05 43.69
CA GLU A 176 -49.25 -55.19 42.48
C GLU A 176 -49.82 -54.35 41.33
N LYS A 177 -51.15 -54.33 41.17
CA LYS A 177 -51.85 -53.45 40.21
C LYS A 177 -51.57 -51.99 40.52
N GLU A 178 -51.71 -51.57 41.78
CA GLU A 178 -51.47 -50.18 42.19
C GLU A 178 -49.99 -49.79 41.96
N ALA A 179 -49.05 -50.70 42.27
CA ALA A 179 -47.63 -50.50 41.98
C ALA A 179 -47.35 -50.37 40.47
N GLY A 180 -47.99 -51.20 39.64
CA GLY A 180 -47.91 -51.13 38.18
C GLY A 180 -48.46 -49.81 37.62
N LEU A 181 -49.58 -49.32 38.16
CA LEU A 181 -50.15 -48.02 37.78
C LEU A 181 -49.21 -46.85 38.12
N VAL A 182 -48.55 -46.89 39.28
CA VAL A 182 -47.56 -45.87 39.66
C VAL A 182 -46.36 -45.90 38.71
N GLN A 183 -45.84 -47.09 38.37
CA GLN A 183 -44.74 -47.22 37.40
C GLN A 183 -45.13 -46.73 36.00
N TYR A 184 -46.33 -47.08 35.53
CA TYR A 184 -46.85 -46.59 34.25
C TYR A 184 -46.99 -45.07 34.23
N ARG A 185 -47.46 -44.48 35.32
CA ARG A 185 -47.55 -43.02 35.43
C ARG A 185 -46.16 -42.36 35.42
N GLN A 186 -45.18 -42.94 36.12
CA GLN A 186 -43.79 -42.48 36.10
C GLN A 186 -43.15 -42.57 34.71
N SER A 187 -43.42 -43.66 33.97
CA SER A 187 -42.89 -43.80 32.60
C SER A 187 -43.53 -42.80 31.64
N LEU A 188 -44.83 -42.51 31.79
CA LEU A 188 -45.52 -41.48 31.02
C LEU A 188 -44.95 -40.08 31.28
N ASP A 189 -44.70 -39.72 32.54
CA ASP A 189 -44.08 -38.44 32.89
C ASP A 189 -42.67 -38.31 32.31
N LYS A 190 -41.87 -39.39 32.36
CA LYS A 190 -40.54 -39.44 31.75
C LYS A 190 -40.60 -39.29 30.23
N LEU A 191 -41.57 -39.94 29.58
CA LEU A 191 -41.77 -39.85 28.14
C LEU A 191 -42.14 -38.42 27.72
N SER A 192 -43.03 -37.76 28.48
CA SER A 192 -43.37 -36.35 28.26
C SER A 192 -42.16 -35.42 28.42
N GLN A 193 -41.29 -35.66 29.40
CA GLN A 193 -40.05 -34.90 29.58
C GLN A 193 -39.11 -35.06 28.39
N LEU A 194 -38.92 -36.30 27.92
CA LEU A 194 -38.07 -36.59 26.76
C LEU A 194 -38.62 -35.97 25.48
N GLU A 195 -39.93 -36.01 25.25
CA GLU A 195 -40.57 -35.35 24.09
C GLU A 195 -40.37 -33.83 24.11
N ALA A 196 -40.47 -33.20 25.28
CA ALA A 196 -40.19 -31.77 25.44
C ALA A 196 -38.72 -31.44 25.16
N GLU A 197 -37.79 -32.27 25.65
CA GLU A 197 -36.35 -32.11 25.41
C GLU A 197 -35.99 -32.31 23.93
N ILE A 198 -36.56 -33.31 23.27
CA ILE A 198 -36.44 -33.54 21.82
C ILE A 198 -36.98 -32.34 21.04
N SER A 199 -38.16 -31.81 21.41
CA SER A 199 -38.73 -30.65 20.74
C SER A 199 -37.83 -29.42 20.87
N LYS A 200 -37.33 -29.14 22.08
CA LYS A 200 -36.42 -28.03 22.33
C LYS A 200 -35.10 -28.18 21.56
N THR A 201 -34.46 -29.34 21.63
CA THR A 201 -33.19 -29.59 20.92
C THR A 201 -33.36 -29.52 19.41
N ARG A 202 -34.52 -29.92 18.87
CA ARG A 202 -34.87 -29.76 17.46
C ARG A 202 -35.01 -28.29 17.06
N GLU A 203 -35.66 -27.47 17.88
CA GLU A 203 -35.76 -26.03 17.65
C GLU A 203 -34.38 -25.37 17.69
N ASP A 204 -33.56 -25.69 18.71
CA ASP A 204 -32.19 -25.19 18.85
C ASP A 204 -31.33 -25.58 17.63
N PHE A 205 -31.44 -26.82 17.15
CA PHE A 205 -30.76 -27.28 15.95
C PHE A 205 -31.20 -26.51 14.69
N SER A 206 -32.50 -26.24 14.54
CA SER A 206 -33.02 -25.44 13.42
C SER A 206 -32.42 -24.04 13.41
N LEU A 207 -32.37 -23.37 14.58
CA LEU A 207 -31.81 -22.03 14.70
C LEU A 207 -30.29 -22.01 14.40
N LEU A 208 -29.56 -23.00 14.90
CA LEU A 208 -28.14 -23.14 14.61
C LEU A 208 -27.87 -23.41 13.13
N SER A 209 -28.71 -24.24 12.49
CA SER A 209 -28.64 -24.50 11.04
C SER A 209 -28.88 -23.23 10.23
N ASP A 210 -29.88 -22.41 10.59
CA ASP A 210 -30.14 -21.13 9.92
C ASP A 210 -28.99 -20.13 10.09
N GLN A 211 -28.40 -20.08 11.29
CA GLN A 211 -27.22 -19.26 11.55
C GLN A 211 -26.00 -19.73 10.75
N ALA A 212 -25.78 -21.05 10.65
CA ALA A 212 -24.70 -21.63 9.85
C ALA A 212 -24.87 -21.28 8.37
N ASN A 213 -26.09 -21.44 7.82
CA ASN A 213 -26.40 -21.09 6.43
C ASN A 213 -26.19 -19.60 6.16
N LYS A 214 -26.58 -18.72 7.10
CA LYS A 214 -26.35 -17.28 6.97
C LYS A 214 -24.85 -16.95 6.96
N ALA A 215 -24.09 -17.53 7.88
CA ALA A 215 -22.64 -17.34 7.94
C ALA A 215 -21.93 -17.86 6.68
N GLU A 216 -22.37 -19.00 6.13
CA GLU A 216 -21.82 -19.56 4.90
C GLU A 216 -22.06 -18.61 3.70
N ASN A 217 -23.26 -18.06 3.57
CA ASN A 217 -23.56 -17.07 2.54
C ASN A 217 -22.71 -15.79 2.68
N GLU A 218 -22.52 -15.30 3.90
CA GLU A 218 -21.64 -14.15 4.16
C GLU A 218 -20.19 -14.45 3.75
N VAL A 219 -19.69 -15.65 4.05
CA VAL A 219 -18.34 -16.10 3.63
C VAL A 219 -18.21 -16.15 2.11
N VAL A 220 -19.23 -16.63 1.40
CA VAL A 220 -19.23 -16.65 -0.08
C VAL A 220 -19.15 -15.23 -0.64
N VAL A 221 -19.98 -14.31 -0.14
CA VAL A 221 -19.96 -12.91 -0.59
C VAL A 221 -18.61 -12.26 -0.29
N LEU A 222 -18.04 -12.48 0.90
CA LEU A 222 -16.72 -11.96 1.26
C LEU A 222 -15.62 -12.50 0.33
N LYS A 223 -15.66 -13.78 -0.03
CA LYS A 223 -14.73 -14.38 -0.99
C LYS A 223 -14.84 -13.73 -2.37
N GLU A 224 -16.06 -13.51 -2.87
CA GLU A 224 -16.28 -12.84 -4.16
C GLU A 224 -15.82 -11.38 -4.17
N MET A 225 -15.98 -10.66 -3.06
CA MET A 225 -15.44 -9.30 -2.95
C MET A 225 -13.91 -9.30 -2.89
N LEU A 226 -13.30 -10.28 -2.21
CA LEU A 226 -11.85 -10.41 -2.10
C LEU A 226 -11.23 -10.68 -3.48
N THR A 227 -11.78 -11.62 -4.25
CA THR A 227 -11.29 -11.91 -5.61
C THR A 227 -11.44 -10.71 -6.55
N ARG A 228 -12.53 -9.95 -6.43
CA ARG A 228 -12.73 -8.70 -7.18
C ARG A 228 -11.70 -7.64 -6.83
N LEU A 229 -11.43 -7.46 -5.54
CA LEU A 229 -10.46 -6.49 -5.05
C LEU A 229 -9.02 -6.87 -5.46
N GLU A 230 -8.70 -8.15 -5.46
CA GLU A 230 -7.43 -8.66 -6.01
C GLU A 230 -7.30 -8.37 -7.52
N ALA A 231 -8.36 -8.59 -8.29
CA ALA A 231 -8.36 -8.27 -9.73
C ALA A 231 -8.22 -6.76 -10.00
N GLU A 232 -8.89 -5.91 -9.23
CA GLU A 232 -8.75 -4.46 -9.33
C GLU A 232 -7.33 -4.00 -8.97
N LYS A 233 -6.75 -4.55 -7.88
CA LYS A 233 -5.36 -4.30 -7.50
C LYS A 233 -4.39 -4.66 -8.62
N GLU A 234 -4.55 -5.82 -9.25
CA GLU A 234 -3.68 -6.28 -10.33
C GLU A 234 -3.82 -5.38 -11.58
N SER A 235 -5.06 -4.99 -11.92
CA SER A 235 -5.30 -4.02 -13.01
C SER A 235 -4.62 -2.68 -12.75
N LYS A 236 -4.70 -2.15 -11.52
CA LYS A 236 -4.04 -0.88 -11.17
C LYS A 236 -2.51 -1.00 -11.17
N LEU A 237 -1.97 -2.14 -10.75
CA LEU A 237 -0.53 -2.40 -10.81
C LEU A 237 -0.04 -2.39 -12.26
N GLN A 238 -0.81 -3.01 -13.17
CA GLN A 238 -0.53 -2.97 -14.60
C GLN A 238 -0.54 -1.55 -15.18
N ASP A 239 -1.52 -0.72 -14.81
CA ASP A 239 -1.58 0.70 -15.21
C ASP A 239 -0.33 1.46 -14.71
N TYR A 240 0.07 1.26 -13.45
CA TYR A 240 1.28 1.88 -12.90
C TYR A 240 2.54 1.47 -13.66
N GLN A 241 2.67 0.20 -14.02
CA GLN A 241 3.80 -0.27 -14.83
C GLN A 241 3.84 0.43 -16.20
N GLN A 242 2.70 0.59 -16.86
CA GLN A 242 2.62 1.31 -18.13
C GLN A 242 3.04 2.79 -18.00
N PHE A 243 2.67 3.46 -16.90
CA PHE A 243 3.11 4.82 -16.66
C PHE A 243 4.63 4.92 -16.47
N VAL A 244 5.23 3.97 -15.75
CA VAL A 244 6.69 3.90 -15.58
C VAL A 244 7.39 3.72 -16.93
N ASP A 245 6.91 2.81 -17.76
CA ASP A 245 7.48 2.56 -19.09
C ASP A 245 7.34 3.80 -20.00
N ARG A 246 6.16 4.46 -19.95
CA ARG A 246 5.88 5.70 -20.69
C ARG A 246 6.74 6.87 -20.24
N ILE A 247 7.16 6.93 -18.98
CA ILE A 247 8.08 7.97 -18.48
C ILE A 247 9.52 7.66 -18.87
N SER A 248 9.90 6.39 -18.86
CA SER A 248 11.27 5.95 -19.15
C SER A 248 11.69 6.27 -20.59
N SER A 249 10.79 6.12 -21.58
CA SER A 249 11.10 6.40 -22.98
C SER A 249 11.46 7.88 -23.25
N PRO A 250 10.63 8.87 -22.88
CA PRO A 250 10.98 10.28 -22.98
C PRO A 250 12.22 10.67 -22.17
N GLN A 251 12.42 10.09 -20.98
CA GLN A 251 13.59 10.39 -20.16
C GLN A 251 14.91 10.00 -20.84
N ALA A 252 14.92 8.88 -21.58
CA ALA A 252 16.06 8.49 -22.39
C ALA A 252 16.34 9.49 -23.53
N VAL A 253 15.30 9.94 -24.23
CA VAL A 253 15.41 10.94 -25.32
C VAL A 253 15.88 12.29 -24.78
N ILE A 254 15.38 12.74 -23.62
CA ILE A 254 15.83 13.98 -22.98
C ILE A 254 17.30 13.87 -22.59
N SER A 255 17.73 12.72 -22.05
CA SER A 255 19.12 12.49 -21.66
C SER A 255 20.06 12.55 -22.86
N SER A 256 19.70 11.92 -23.99
CA SER A 256 20.52 12.01 -25.21
C SER A 256 20.53 13.42 -25.81
N ALA A 257 19.38 14.09 -25.85
CA ALA A 257 19.30 15.47 -26.35
C ALA A 257 20.11 16.45 -25.50
N GLN A 258 20.17 16.23 -24.18
CA GLN A 258 21.00 17.01 -23.26
C GLN A 258 22.49 16.81 -23.54
N GLU A 259 22.93 15.56 -23.79
CA GLU A 259 24.32 15.27 -24.15
C GLU A 259 24.71 15.93 -25.48
N ASP A 260 23.84 15.87 -26.48
CA ASP A 260 24.07 16.53 -27.78
C ASP A 260 24.11 18.05 -27.66
N ALA A 261 23.21 18.64 -26.86
CA ALA A 261 23.23 20.08 -26.57
C ALA A 261 24.54 20.50 -25.88
N GLN A 262 25.04 19.68 -24.95
CA GLN A 262 26.32 19.93 -24.29
C GLN A 262 27.50 19.91 -25.28
N LYS A 263 27.57 18.89 -26.15
CA LYS A 263 28.60 18.79 -27.20
C LYS A 263 28.57 19.99 -28.15
N LEU A 264 27.37 20.43 -28.56
CA LEU A 264 27.22 21.61 -29.41
C LEU A 264 27.68 22.89 -28.70
N ASN A 265 27.39 23.02 -27.40
CA ASN A 265 27.84 24.16 -26.60
C ASN A 265 29.36 24.21 -26.46
N GLU A 266 30.00 23.07 -26.18
CA GLU A 266 31.47 22.97 -26.12
C GLU A 266 32.12 23.34 -27.47
N ARG A 267 31.56 22.85 -28.57
CA ARG A 267 32.00 23.21 -29.92
C ARG A 267 31.79 24.69 -30.22
N GLY A 268 30.67 25.26 -29.78
CA GLY A 268 30.36 26.69 -29.92
C GLY A 268 31.39 27.57 -29.18
N ASN A 269 31.71 27.22 -27.93
CA ASN A 269 32.73 27.92 -27.15
C ASN A 269 34.11 27.85 -27.80
N SER A 270 34.51 26.67 -28.31
CA SER A 270 35.77 26.53 -29.03
C SER A 270 35.83 27.42 -30.27
N ALA A 271 34.76 27.40 -31.09
CA ALA A 271 34.68 28.24 -32.28
C ALA A 271 34.69 29.74 -31.94
N GLU A 272 34.05 30.15 -30.84
CA GLU A 272 34.08 31.53 -30.37
C GLU A 272 35.50 31.96 -29.96
N THR A 273 36.23 31.11 -29.23
CA THR A 273 37.63 31.42 -28.86
C THR A 273 38.55 31.53 -30.08
N GLU A 274 38.37 30.67 -31.08
CA GLU A 274 39.12 30.73 -32.35
C GLU A 274 38.79 32.00 -33.12
N ALA A 275 37.51 32.36 -33.22
CA ALA A 275 37.07 33.60 -33.88
C ALA A 275 37.62 34.85 -33.20
N GLN A 276 37.66 34.89 -31.86
CA GLN A 276 38.28 35.98 -31.10
C GLN A 276 39.79 36.06 -31.33
N SER A 277 40.48 34.91 -31.41
CA SER A 277 41.91 34.85 -31.73
C SER A 277 42.20 35.41 -33.12
N LEU A 278 41.47 34.94 -34.14
CA LEU A 278 41.62 35.40 -35.53
C LEU A 278 41.33 36.90 -35.67
N LYS A 279 40.34 37.40 -34.93
CA LYS A 279 40.04 38.84 -34.90
C LYS A 279 41.23 39.65 -34.36
N SER A 280 41.86 39.19 -33.28
CA SER A 280 43.05 39.84 -32.71
C SER A 280 44.24 39.82 -33.68
N GLU A 281 44.44 38.72 -34.40
CA GLU A 281 45.47 38.65 -35.45
C GLU A 281 45.17 39.60 -36.61
N LEU A 282 43.91 39.70 -37.04
CA LEU A 282 43.50 40.61 -38.10
C LEU A 282 43.72 42.07 -37.70
N ASP A 283 43.38 42.45 -36.46
CA ASP A 283 43.65 43.78 -35.93
C ASP A 283 45.16 44.09 -35.95
N LYS A 284 46.02 43.15 -35.51
CA LYS A 284 47.48 43.30 -35.58
C LYS A 284 47.97 43.49 -37.02
N LEU A 285 47.49 42.67 -37.96
CA LEU A 285 47.90 42.71 -39.35
C LEU A 285 47.47 44.02 -40.02
N THR A 286 46.31 44.58 -39.66
CA THR A 286 45.90 45.91 -40.17
C THR A 286 46.85 47.01 -39.72
N VAL A 287 47.29 47.00 -38.46
CA VAL A 287 48.28 47.96 -37.93
C VAL A 287 49.63 47.80 -38.63
N GLU A 288 50.10 46.57 -38.82
CA GLU A 288 51.36 46.30 -39.55
C GLU A 288 51.29 46.75 -41.02
N LYS A 289 50.17 46.50 -41.70
CA LYS A 289 49.94 46.94 -43.08
C LYS A 289 49.95 48.46 -43.18
N ASP A 290 49.30 49.17 -42.25
CA ASP A 290 49.31 50.64 -42.22
C ASP A 290 50.70 51.20 -41.89
N ALA A 291 51.46 50.55 -41.00
CA ALA A 291 52.84 50.91 -40.71
C ALA A 291 53.76 50.70 -41.94
N ALA A 292 53.63 49.58 -42.64
CA ALA A 292 54.38 49.29 -43.85
C ALA A 292 54.04 50.27 -44.99
N LEU A 293 52.76 50.63 -45.15
CA LEU A 293 52.33 51.65 -46.11
C LEU A 293 52.98 53.01 -45.82
N ASN A 294 53.02 53.43 -44.55
CA ASN A 294 53.66 54.68 -44.14
C ASN A 294 55.16 54.68 -44.44
N GLN A 295 55.86 53.57 -44.15
CA GLN A 295 57.27 53.41 -44.48
C GLN A 295 57.51 53.50 -45.99
N TYR A 296 56.65 52.85 -46.79
CA TYR A 296 56.72 52.92 -48.25
C TYR A 296 56.53 54.36 -48.77
N MET A 297 55.54 55.11 -48.26
CA MET A 297 55.34 56.51 -48.62
C MET A 297 56.55 57.39 -48.30
N GLN A 298 57.16 57.22 -47.11
CA GLN A 298 58.38 57.93 -46.73
C GLN A 298 59.55 57.61 -47.67
N SER A 299 59.71 56.34 -48.06
CA SER A 299 60.76 55.94 -48.99
C SER A 299 60.58 56.57 -50.37
N LEU A 300 59.33 56.67 -50.88
CA LEU A 300 59.00 57.35 -52.13
C LEU A 300 59.33 58.85 -52.07
N GLU A 301 59.03 59.51 -50.96
CA GLU A 301 59.38 60.92 -50.76
C GLU A 301 60.90 61.13 -50.76
N ILE A 302 61.66 60.24 -50.09
CA ILE A 302 63.12 60.28 -50.09
C ILE A 302 63.67 60.08 -51.51
N ILE A 303 63.14 59.10 -52.27
CA ILE A 303 63.55 58.84 -53.65
C ILE A 303 63.31 60.08 -54.52
N SER A 304 62.11 60.68 -54.46
CA SER A 304 61.80 61.90 -55.22
C SER A 304 62.74 63.06 -54.88
N ASN A 305 63.06 63.24 -53.59
CA ASN A 305 64.03 64.24 -53.15
C ASN A 305 65.45 63.97 -53.67
N LEU A 306 65.87 62.71 -53.74
CA LEU A 306 67.17 62.31 -54.29
C LEU A 306 67.22 62.48 -55.81
N GLU A 307 66.17 62.12 -56.53
CA GLU A 307 66.05 62.32 -57.99
C GLU A 307 66.16 63.81 -58.35
N ASN A 308 65.45 64.68 -57.63
CA ASN A 308 65.54 66.13 -57.82
C ASN A 308 66.96 66.67 -57.58
N LYS A 309 67.64 66.20 -56.52
CA LYS A 309 69.04 66.57 -56.24
C LYS A 309 69.97 66.07 -57.33
N LEU A 310 69.78 64.83 -57.79
CA LEU A 310 70.59 64.21 -58.84
C LEU A 310 70.46 65.00 -60.15
N GLN A 311 69.23 65.35 -60.54
CA GLN A 311 68.97 66.18 -61.72
C GLN A 311 69.67 67.55 -61.64
N LEU A 312 69.59 68.23 -60.48
CA LEU A 312 70.29 69.50 -60.27
C LEU A 312 71.82 69.34 -60.38
N THR A 313 72.39 68.26 -59.83
CA THR A 313 73.83 68.01 -59.93
C THR A 313 74.26 67.67 -61.36
N GLU A 314 73.44 66.95 -62.12
CA GLU A 314 73.70 66.63 -63.53
C GLU A 314 73.65 67.89 -64.41
N GLU A 315 72.67 68.79 -64.21
CA GLU A 315 72.60 70.07 -64.92
C GLU A 315 73.81 70.95 -64.62
N ASN A 316 74.23 71.03 -63.35
CA ASN A 316 75.43 71.76 -62.96
C ASN A 316 76.69 71.17 -63.61
N ALA A 317 76.86 69.83 -63.57
CA ALA A 317 77.98 69.15 -64.19
C ALA A 317 78.02 69.38 -65.72
N ARG A 318 76.86 69.34 -66.37
CA ARG A 318 76.71 69.69 -67.79
C ARG A 318 77.16 71.12 -68.07
N GLY A 319 76.70 72.09 -67.28
CA GLY A 319 77.10 73.49 -67.42
C GLY A 319 78.58 73.75 -67.11
N PHE A 320 79.21 72.99 -66.21
CA PHE A 320 80.66 73.02 -66.00
C PHE A 320 81.42 72.45 -67.19
N LYS A 321 80.94 71.33 -67.78
CA LYS A 321 81.53 70.72 -68.96
C LYS A 321 81.48 71.67 -70.17
N GLU A 322 80.34 72.29 -70.45
CA GLU A 322 80.20 73.28 -71.54
C GLU A 322 81.16 74.48 -71.34
N ARG A 323 81.32 74.96 -70.10
CA ARG A 323 82.31 76.00 -69.78
C ARG A 323 83.75 75.53 -69.97
N ALA A 324 84.06 74.30 -69.59
CA ALA A 324 85.39 73.73 -69.81
C ALA A 324 85.70 73.58 -71.30
N GLU A 325 84.78 73.04 -72.10
CA GLU A 325 84.90 72.94 -73.55
C GLU A 325 85.09 74.31 -74.21
N LYS A 326 84.32 75.32 -73.77
CA LYS A 326 84.48 76.70 -74.24
C LYS A 326 85.88 77.25 -73.89
N ALA A 327 86.33 77.10 -72.64
CA ALA A 327 87.64 77.55 -72.21
C ALA A 327 88.78 76.82 -72.96
N GLU A 328 88.66 75.52 -73.20
CA GLU A 328 89.60 74.75 -74.02
C GLU A 328 89.67 75.28 -75.45
N SER A 329 88.52 75.56 -76.07
CA SER A 329 88.46 76.16 -77.41
C SER A 329 89.10 77.56 -77.47
N GLU A 330 88.89 78.39 -76.45
CA GLU A 330 89.53 79.71 -76.34
C GLU A 330 91.05 79.59 -76.15
N VAL A 331 91.53 78.68 -75.31
CA VAL A 331 92.96 78.40 -75.11
C VAL A 331 93.61 77.90 -76.40
N GLU A 332 92.93 77.05 -77.17
CA GLU A 332 93.41 76.57 -78.46
C GLU A 332 93.52 77.70 -79.49
N ILE A 333 92.53 78.59 -79.57
CA ILE A 333 92.59 79.80 -80.40
C ILE A 333 93.77 80.71 -79.99
N LEU A 334 93.97 80.90 -78.68
CA LEU A 334 95.09 81.68 -78.14
C LEU A 334 96.45 81.03 -78.47
N ARG A 335 96.58 79.71 -78.36
CA ARG A 335 97.79 78.98 -78.79
C ARG A 335 98.07 79.20 -80.27
N GLN A 336 97.07 79.05 -81.14
CA GLN A 336 97.22 79.25 -82.58
C GLN A 336 97.58 80.69 -82.95
N THR A 337 97.10 81.69 -82.21
CA THR A 337 97.46 83.09 -82.43
C THR A 337 98.87 83.43 -81.94
N VAL A 338 99.30 82.90 -80.79
CA VAL A 338 100.69 83.04 -80.32
C VAL A 338 101.68 82.42 -81.31
N SER A 339 101.38 81.22 -81.84
CA SER A 339 102.20 80.56 -82.86
C SER A 339 102.27 81.31 -84.21
N LYS A 340 101.43 82.32 -84.44
CA LYS A 340 101.47 83.19 -85.64
C LYS A 340 102.26 84.49 -85.41
N VAL A 341 102.59 84.82 -84.18
CA VAL A 341 103.27 86.07 -83.79
C VAL A 341 104.74 85.84 -83.36
N SER A 342 105.12 84.59 -83.06
CA SER A 342 106.52 84.11 -82.98
C SER A 342 107.03 83.67 -84.34
#